data_AF-A0A8C4T1P1-F1
#
_entry.id   AF-A0A8C4T1P1-F1
#
_cell.length_a   1.000
_cell.length_b   1.000
_cell.length_c   1.000
_cell.angle_alpha   90.00
_cell.angle_beta   90.00
_cell.angle_gamma   90.00
#
_symmetry.space_group_name_H-M   'P 1'
#
loop_
_entity.id
_entity.type
_entity.pdbx_description
1 polymer ?
#
loop_
_entity_poly.entity_id
_entity_poly.type
_entity_poly.pdbx_seq_one_letter_code
_entity_poly.pdbx_strand_id
1 'polypeptide(L)'
;MALLLPVLLALLVCLTSALYYLGAFRRRRPGEPPLDKGPLPWLGHVLDFRRDTAKFLQKMQKKHGDIFTVQLGGHYFTFLMDPLSFGSVVKEARSKLDFTEFAKQLVEKVFGYHSMEEDHKLLQLSSNKHLMGDGLVLMTQAMTANLQKLMLHGLGLADGPGAWTQDGLFRFSYNIVFRAGYLLDKGHEWDRLESDELFVEFRKYDQLFPRLAYGVLPPRQKMEAERLKRLFWKVLSVEKVQKKENASGWVTDQRQEREDRGMEQSMLDRCKEFTHIGHSGHRKGAL
;
A
#
# COMPACT_ATOMS: atom_id res chain seq x y z
N MET A 1 36.15 38.45 6.10
CA MET A 1 36.23 37.93 4.72
C MET A 1 37.11 36.68 4.59
N ALA A 2 38.24 36.56 5.29
CA ALA A 2 39.17 35.42 5.15
C ALA A 2 38.66 34.05 5.67
N LEU A 3 37.71 34.02 6.61
CA LEU A 3 37.15 32.77 7.17
C LEU A 3 35.92 32.24 6.41
N LEU A 4 35.27 33.06 5.57
CA LEU A 4 34.07 32.64 4.82
C LEU A 4 34.41 31.71 3.66
N LEU A 5 35.52 31.98 2.96
CA LEU A 5 35.99 31.18 1.84
C LEU A 5 36.34 29.72 2.24
N PRO A 6 37.16 29.46 3.27
CA PRO A 6 37.46 28.10 3.69
C PRO A 6 36.23 27.36 4.23
N VAL A 7 35.30 28.05 4.90
CA VAL A 7 34.02 27.46 5.35
C VAL A 7 33.13 27.07 4.16
N LEU A 8 33.02 27.93 3.14
CA LEU A 8 32.29 27.61 1.91
C LEU A 8 32.91 26.43 1.15
N LEU A 9 34.23 26.37 1.05
CA LEU A 9 34.95 25.25 0.42
C LEU A 9 34.74 23.95 1.19
N ALA A 10 34.84 23.97 2.53
CA ALA A 10 34.57 22.80 3.36
C ALA A 10 33.12 22.32 3.20
N LEU A 11 32.14 23.23 3.18
CA LEU A 11 30.74 22.90 2.92
C LEU A 11 30.54 22.29 1.53
N LEU A 12 31.22 22.82 0.50
CA LEU A 12 31.15 22.29 -0.86
C LEU A 12 31.75 20.87 -0.95
N VAL A 13 32.89 20.63 -0.32
CA VAL A 13 33.53 19.30 -0.27
C VAL A 13 32.65 18.32 0.49
N CYS A 14 32.10 18.71 1.64
CA CYS A 14 31.15 17.88 2.38
C CYS A 14 29.91 17.55 1.55
N LEU A 15 29.34 18.54 0.86
CA LEU A 15 28.14 18.37 0.04
C LEU A 15 28.40 17.46 -1.17
N THR A 16 29.50 17.66 -1.88
CA THR A 16 29.86 16.84 -3.05
C THR A 16 30.21 15.42 -2.66
N SER A 17 30.93 15.23 -1.55
CA SER A 17 31.21 13.92 -0.97
C SER A 17 29.92 13.21 -0.57
N ALA A 18 29.00 13.90 0.12
CA ALA A 18 27.70 13.34 0.45
C ALA A 18 26.94 12.93 -0.82
N LEU A 19 26.81 13.80 -1.82
CA LEU A 19 26.15 13.48 -3.09
C LEU A 19 26.81 12.28 -3.81
N TYR A 20 28.12 12.12 -3.68
CA TYR A 20 28.85 10.97 -4.20
C TYR A 20 28.51 9.68 -3.46
N TYR A 21 28.53 9.68 -2.12
CA TYR A 21 28.12 8.53 -1.32
C TYR A 21 26.65 8.16 -1.54
N LEU A 22 25.78 9.15 -1.73
CA LEU A 22 24.37 8.97 -2.07
C LEU A 22 24.14 8.56 -3.54
N GLY A 23 25.21 8.32 -4.32
CA GLY A 23 25.11 7.76 -5.67
C GLY A 23 24.55 8.72 -6.71
N ALA A 24 24.55 10.03 -6.48
CA ALA A 24 24.02 11.02 -7.41
C ALA A 24 24.80 11.08 -8.74
N PHE A 25 26.04 10.60 -8.76
CA PHE A 25 26.93 10.61 -9.93
C PHE A 25 26.95 9.31 -10.73
N ARG A 26 25.98 8.40 -10.55
CA ARG A 26 25.90 7.16 -11.37
C ARG A 26 25.98 7.52 -12.87
N ARG A 27 26.79 6.76 -13.59
CA ARG A 27 26.91 6.81 -15.04
C ARG A 27 26.39 5.51 -15.63
N ARG A 28 25.79 5.63 -16.82
CA ARG A 28 25.33 4.48 -17.61
C ARG A 28 26.54 3.62 -17.99
N ARG A 29 26.45 2.32 -17.74
CA ARG A 29 27.43 1.32 -18.18
C ARG A 29 27.07 0.76 -19.57
N PRO A 30 28.03 0.18 -20.31
CA PRO A 30 27.73 -0.52 -21.55
C PRO A 30 26.65 -1.60 -21.33
N GLY A 31 25.65 -1.65 -22.20
CA GLY A 31 24.53 -2.59 -22.09
C GLY A 31 23.40 -2.19 -21.14
N GLU A 32 23.56 -1.14 -20.32
CA GLU A 32 22.45 -0.62 -19.51
C GLU A 32 21.43 0.16 -20.37
N PRO A 33 20.15 0.19 -19.97
CA PRO A 33 19.14 1.07 -20.56
C PRO A 33 19.54 2.56 -20.51
N PRO A 34 18.90 3.42 -21.32
CA PRO A 34 19.06 4.87 -21.24
C PRO A 34 18.84 5.38 -19.80
N LEU A 35 19.78 6.17 -19.27
CA LEU A 35 19.74 6.68 -17.90
C LEU A 35 19.38 8.18 -17.90
N ASP A 36 18.25 8.54 -17.29
CA ASP A 36 17.78 9.92 -17.12
C ASP A 36 17.71 10.28 -15.62
N LYS A 37 18.67 11.09 -15.17
CA LYS A 37 18.80 11.49 -13.76
C LYS A 37 17.88 12.64 -13.37
N GLY A 38 17.30 13.34 -14.33
CA GLY A 38 16.51 14.54 -14.05
C GLY A 38 17.32 15.74 -13.58
N PRO A 39 16.63 16.85 -13.27
CA PRO A 39 17.27 18.15 -13.03
C PRO A 39 17.83 18.31 -11.62
N LEU A 40 17.29 17.58 -10.63
CA LEU A 40 17.66 17.71 -9.23
C LEU A 40 18.63 16.59 -8.82
N PRO A 41 19.86 16.91 -8.36
CA PRO A 41 20.79 15.90 -7.86
C PRO A 41 20.15 15.05 -6.77
N TRP A 42 20.38 13.73 -6.82
CA TRP A 42 19.84 12.71 -5.91
C TRP A 42 18.31 12.51 -5.98
N LEU A 43 17.53 13.59 -5.98
CA LEU A 43 16.07 13.53 -6.00
C LEU A 43 15.51 13.09 -7.36
N GLY A 44 16.17 13.49 -8.43
CA GLY A 44 15.81 13.21 -9.81
C GLY A 44 14.41 13.69 -10.21
N HIS A 45 13.62 12.80 -10.81
CA HIS A 45 12.29 13.09 -11.35
C HIS A 45 11.13 12.88 -10.37
N VAL A 46 11.41 12.67 -9.07
CA VAL A 46 10.37 12.23 -8.11
C VAL A 46 9.16 13.18 -8.03
N LEU A 47 9.38 14.48 -8.21
CA LEU A 47 8.30 15.48 -8.14
C LEU A 47 7.35 15.38 -9.33
N ASP A 48 7.91 15.27 -10.55
CA ASP A 48 7.15 15.09 -11.79
C ASP A 48 6.44 13.74 -11.80
N PHE A 49 7.15 12.67 -11.41
CA PHE A 49 6.63 11.32 -11.29
C PHE A 49 5.44 11.25 -10.32
N ARG A 50 5.52 11.93 -9.18
CA ARG A 50 4.44 11.99 -8.18
C ARG A 50 3.23 12.78 -8.68
N ARG A 51 3.46 13.87 -9.42
CA ARG A 51 2.39 14.78 -9.82
C ARG A 51 1.43 14.10 -10.79
N ASP A 52 1.97 13.38 -11.77
CA ASP A 52 1.20 12.64 -12.76
C ASP A 52 2.08 11.53 -13.34
N THR A 53 2.01 10.35 -12.71
CA THR A 53 2.86 9.23 -13.07
C THR A 53 2.62 8.76 -14.50
N ALA A 54 1.36 8.71 -14.94
CA ALA A 54 1.01 8.27 -16.28
C ALA A 54 1.58 9.22 -17.35
N LYS A 55 1.38 10.55 -17.20
CA LYS A 55 1.96 11.52 -18.15
C LYS A 55 3.49 11.51 -18.12
N PHE A 56 4.09 11.35 -16.93
CA PHE A 56 5.53 11.26 -16.80
C PHE A 56 6.09 10.04 -17.56
N LEU A 57 5.51 8.85 -17.35
CA LEU A 57 5.95 7.63 -18.03
C LEU A 57 5.75 7.71 -19.54
N GLN A 58 4.62 8.25 -20.01
CA GLN A 58 4.40 8.48 -21.44
C GLN A 58 5.45 9.44 -22.04
N LYS A 59 5.81 10.51 -21.31
CA LYS A 59 6.85 11.45 -21.73
C LYS A 59 8.22 10.76 -21.80
N MET A 60 8.56 9.93 -20.82
CA MET A 60 9.83 9.21 -20.79
C MET A 60 9.89 8.13 -21.87
N GLN A 61 8.80 7.39 -22.09
CA GLN A 61 8.70 6.40 -23.16
C GLN A 61 8.89 7.05 -24.54
N LYS A 62 8.24 8.18 -24.80
CA LYS A 62 8.44 8.94 -26.05
C LYS A 62 9.89 9.41 -26.23
N LYS A 63 10.61 9.68 -25.14
CA LYS A 63 11.97 10.20 -25.16
C LYS A 63 13.03 9.11 -25.29
N HIS A 64 12.84 7.98 -24.62
CA HIS A 64 13.88 6.95 -24.42
C HIS A 64 13.51 5.57 -24.98
N GLY A 65 12.29 5.40 -25.47
CA GLY A 65 11.75 4.13 -25.96
C GLY A 65 11.11 3.29 -24.87
N ASP A 66 10.94 1.99 -25.14
CA ASP A 66 10.18 1.08 -24.26
C ASP A 66 10.96 0.57 -23.05
N ILE A 67 12.25 0.91 -22.92
CA ILE A 67 13.03 0.61 -21.73
C ILE A 67 13.92 1.80 -21.36
N PHE A 68 13.83 2.25 -20.11
CA PHE A 68 14.63 3.37 -19.62
C PHE A 68 14.79 3.34 -18.11
N THR A 69 15.88 3.93 -17.62
CA THR A 69 16.17 4.07 -16.20
C THR A 69 16.05 5.52 -15.77
N VAL A 70 15.27 5.81 -14.74
CA VAL A 70 15.14 7.14 -14.15
C VAL A 70 15.56 7.16 -12.69
N GLN A 71 16.10 8.30 -12.24
CA GLN A 71 16.36 8.53 -10.82
C GLN A 71 15.09 9.07 -10.13
N LEU A 72 14.62 8.39 -9.09
CA LEU A 72 13.47 8.79 -8.27
C LEU A 72 13.84 8.67 -6.78
N GLY A 73 14.00 9.80 -6.09
CA GLY A 73 14.17 9.83 -4.64
C GLY A 73 15.38 9.04 -4.13
N GLY A 74 16.54 9.19 -4.78
CA GLY A 74 17.77 8.48 -4.42
C GLY A 74 17.92 7.09 -5.03
N HIS A 75 16.85 6.52 -5.59
CA HIS A 75 16.87 5.20 -6.23
C HIS A 75 16.85 5.31 -7.76
N TYR A 76 17.31 4.26 -8.43
CA TYR A 76 17.28 4.15 -9.89
C TYR A 76 16.28 3.08 -10.31
N PHE A 77 15.21 3.48 -10.97
CA PHE A 77 14.15 2.59 -11.45
C PHE A 77 14.25 2.39 -12.94
N THR A 78 14.36 1.14 -13.38
CA THR A 78 14.26 0.77 -14.80
C THR A 78 12.82 0.42 -15.11
N PHE A 79 12.19 1.22 -15.96
CA PHE A 79 10.86 0.97 -16.48
C PHE A 79 10.96 0.16 -17.76
N LEU A 80 10.13 -0.87 -17.84
CA LEU A 80 9.85 -1.63 -19.04
C LEU A 80 8.41 -1.32 -19.45
N MET A 81 8.23 -0.83 -20.67
CA MET A 81 6.95 -0.39 -21.21
C MET A 81 6.46 -1.26 -22.36
N ASP A 82 7.29 -2.19 -22.86
CA ASP A 82 6.91 -3.18 -23.87
C ASP A 82 6.15 -4.36 -23.23
N PRO A 83 4.84 -4.53 -23.53
CA PRO A 83 4.03 -5.61 -22.97
C PRO A 83 4.53 -7.01 -23.36
N LEU A 84 5.17 -7.16 -24.52
CA LEU A 84 5.66 -8.45 -25.01
C LEU A 84 6.84 -8.96 -24.16
N SER A 85 7.60 -8.05 -23.56
CA SER A 85 8.75 -8.34 -22.71
C SER A 85 8.38 -8.61 -21.24
N PHE A 86 7.15 -8.36 -20.80
CA PHE A 86 6.77 -8.56 -19.38
C PHE A 86 6.89 -10.01 -18.94
N GLY A 87 6.53 -10.95 -19.82
CA GLY A 87 6.52 -12.37 -19.49
C GLY A 87 7.90 -12.93 -19.14
N SER A 88 8.97 -12.44 -19.77
CA SER A 88 10.34 -12.88 -19.47
C SER A 88 10.82 -12.31 -18.13
N VAL A 89 10.49 -11.06 -17.83
CA VAL A 89 10.88 -10.40 -16.57
C VAL A 89 10.15 -10.98 -15.36
N VAL A 90 8.83 -11.18 -15.46
CA VAL A 90 8.01 -11.67 -14.33
C VAL A 90 8.33 -13.14 -13.98
N LYS A 91 8.80 -13.93 -14.96
CA LYS A 91 9.15 -15.35 -14.75
C LYS A 91 10.60 -15.58 -14.32
N GLU A 92 11.42 -14.53 -14.28
CA GLU A 92 12.83 -14.67 -13.92
C GLU A 92 13.00 -15.18 -12.48
N ALA A 93 14.10 -15.87 -12.21
CA ALA A 93 14.38 -16.40 -10.89
C ALA A 93 14.52 -15.27 -9.85
N ARG A 94 14.04 -15.52 -8.62
CA ARG A 94 14.16 -14.59 -7.49
C ARG A 94 15.60 -14.19 -7.15
N SER A 95 16.57 -15.06 -7.47
CA SER A 95 17.99 -14.74 -7.32
C SER A 95 18.46 -13.57 -8.18
N LYS A 96 17.71 -13.20 -9.23
CA LYS A 96 17.98 -12.04 -10.08
C LYS A 96 16.97 -10.92 -9.87
N LEU A 97 15.68 -11.24 -9.75
CA LEU A 97 14.60 -10.26 -9.55
C LEU A 97 13.77 -10.64 -8.32
N ASP A 98 14.09 -10.00 -7.19
CA ASP A 98 13.37 -10.23 -5.94
C ASP A 98 12.41 -9.08 -5.62
N PHE A 99 11.11 -9.39 -5.62
CA PHE A 99 10.06 -8.46 -5.20
C PHE A 99 9.87 -8.43 -3.68
N THR A 100 10.38 -9.45 -2.97
CA THR A 100 10.15 -9.63 -1.53
C THR A 100 10.74 -8.46 -0.75
N GLU A 101 11.98 -8.08 -1.02
CA GLU A 101 12.64 -6.98 -0.31
C GLU A 101 11.94 -5.63 -0.51
N PHE A 102 11.47 -5.36 -1.73
CA PHE A 102 10.67 -4.16 -2.00
C PHE A 102 9.34 -4.19 -1.23
N ALA A 103 8.66 -5.33 -1.22
CA ALA A 103 7.41 -5.49 -0.49
C ALA A 103 7.61 -5.30 1.03
N LYS A 104 8.69 -5.84 1.61
CA LYS A 104 9.03 -5.65 3.03
C LYS A 104 9.19 -4.17 3.37
N GLN A 105 10.00 -3.45 2.60
CA GLN A 105 10.23 -2.01 2.81
C GLN A 105 8.94 -1.20 2.65
N LEU A 106 8.12 -1.54 1.66
CA LEU A 106 6.84 -0.87 1.43
C LEU A 106 5.88 -1.09 2.61
N VAL A 107 5.74 -2.34 3.06
CA VAL A 107 4.83 -2.70 4.15
C VAL A 107 5.27 -2.11 5.47
N GLU A 108 6.57 -2.09 5.77
CA GLU A 108 7.12 -1.43 6.95
C GLU A 108 6.81 0.07 6.92
N LYS A 109 7.09 0.73 5.79
CA LYS A 109 6.91 2.18 5.65
C LYS A 109 5.45 2.59 5.73
N VAL A 110 4.58 1.86 5.05
CA VAL A 110 3.15 2.16 4.98
C VAL A 110 2.46 1.71 6.25
N PHE A 111 2.53 0.44 6.61
CA PHE A 111 1.74 -0.15 7.70
C PHE A 111 2.48 -0.23 9.03
N GLY A 112 3.77 0.10 9.10
CA GLY A 112 4.58 -0.07 10.31
C GLY A 112 4.79 -1.54 10.69
N TYR A 113 4.57 -2.45 9.74
CA TYR A 113 4.68 -3.89 9.94
C TYR A 113 6.03 -4.42 9.45
N HIS A 114 6.79 -5.01 10.36
CA HIS A 114 8.01 -5.76 10.10
C HIS A 114 7.66 -7.23 9.83
N SER A 115 7.90 -7.69 8.60
CA SER A 115 7.67 -9.08 8.21
C SER A 115 8.69 -10.01 8.85
N MET A 116 8.25 -11.22 9.24
CA MET A 116 9.16 -12.31 9.59
C MET A 116 9.74 -12.97 8.34
N GLU A 117 10.78 -13.77 8.56
CA GLU A 117 11.31 -14.66 7.52
C GLU A 117 10.20 -15.60 7.03
N GLU A 118 10.11 -15.81 5.72
CA GLU A 118 9.08 -16.63 5.05
C GLU A 118 7.62 -16.13 5.11
N ASP A 119 7.34 -14.93 5.63
CA ASP A 119 5.98 -14.37 5.68
C ASP A 119 5.24 -14.39 4.34
N HIS A 120 5.96 -14.23 3.23
CA HIS A 120 5.38 -14.31 1.90
C HIS A 120 4.86 -15.71 1.55
N LYS A 121 5.56 -16.78 1.97
CA LYS A 121 5.09 -18.17 1.76
C LYS A 121 3.85 -18.44 2.61
N LEU A 122 3.86 -17.99 3.85
CA LEU A 122 2.73 -18.06 4.77
C LEU A 122 1.48 -17.37 4.18
N LEU A 123 1.64 -16.13 3.74
CA LEU A 123 0.58 -15.37 3.08
C LEU A 123 0.05 -16.10 1.85
N GLN A 124 0.94 -16.68 1.04
CA GLN A 124 0.55 -17.42 -0.17
C GLN A 124 -0.23 -18.70 0.18
N LEU A 125 0.23 -19.49 1.14
CA LEU A 125 -0.43 -20.74 1.56
C LEU A 125 -1.82 -20.46 2.15
N SER A 126 -1.91 -19.49 3.06
CA SER A 126 -3.19 -19.09 3.65
C SER A 126 -4.15 -18.48 2.62
N SER A 127 -3.64 -17.64 1.71
CA SER A 127 -4.44 -17.08 0.63
C SER A 127 -4.94 -18.16 -0.33
N ASN A 128 -4.12 -19.15 -0.69
CA ASN A 128 -4.57 -20.25 -1.53
C ASN A 128 -5.62 -21.12 -0.83
N LYS A 129 -5.51 -21.32 0.49
CA LYS A 129 -6.49 -22.09 1.27
C LYS A 129 -7.86 -21.41 1.32
N HIS A 130 -7.91 -20.09 1.53
CA HIS A 130 -9.15 -19.37 1.82
C HIS A 130 -9.68 -18.50 0.69
N LEU A 131 -8.83 -18.06 -0.24
CA LEU A 131 -9.19 -17.18 -1.36
C LEU A 131 -9.20 -17.91 -2.71
N MET A 132 -9.11 -19.25 -2.70
CA MET A 132 -9.31 -20.11 -3.88
C MET A 132 -10.19 -21.31 -3.52
N GLY A 133 -10.69 -22.01 -4.56
CA GLY A 133 -11.47 -23.23 -4.40
C GLY A 133 -12.66 -23.09 -3.45
N ASP A 134 -12.85 -24.07 -2.57
CA ASP A 134 -13.96 -24.13 -1.62
C ASP A 134 -13.92 -23.00 -0.58
N GLY A 135 -12.72 -22.56 -0.17
CA GLY A 135 -12.56 -21.44 0.77
C GLY A 135 -13.16 -20.13 0.22
N LEU A 136 -12.96 -19.89 -1.09
CA LEU A 136 -13.51 -18.71 -1.76
C LEU A 136 -15.04 -18.74 -1.81
N VAL A 137 -15.66 -19.93 -1.88
CA VAL A 137 -17.12 -20.07 -1.87
C VAL A 137 -17.70 -19.54 -0.56
N LEU A 138 -17.11 -19.93 0.58
CA LEU A 138 -17.54 -19.45 1.91
C LEU A 138 -17.38 -17.92 2.03
N MET A 139 -16.26 -17.37 1.58
CA MET A 139 -16.03 -15.91 1.58
C MET A 139 -17.04 -15.18 0.70
N THR A 140 -17.39 -15.75 -0.46
CA THR A 140 -18.35 -15.16 -1.40
C THR A 140 -19.77 -15.15 -0.82
N GLN A 141 -20.18 -16.24 -0.16
CA GLN A 141 -21.48 -16.33 0.50
C GLN A 141 -21.60 -15.28 1.62
N ALA A 142 -20.60 -15.19 2.49
CA ALA A 142 -20.59 -14.22 3.58
C ALA A 142 -20.55 -12.76 3.06
N MET A 143 -19.80 -12.49 1.98
CA MET A 143 -19.76 -11.17 1.34
C MET A 143 -21.12 -10.79 0.78
N THR A 144 -21.80 -11.73 0.13
CA THR A 144 -23.13 -11.53 -0.44
C THR A 144 -24.15 -11.19 0.65
N ALA A 145 -24.15 -11.94 1.76
CA ALA A 145 -25.02 -11.67 2.90
C ALA A 145 -24.76 -10.27 3.51
N ASN A 146 -23.49 -9.88 3.66
CA ASN A 146 -23.12 -8.55 4.16
C ASN A 146 -23.53 -7.42 3.21
N LEU A 147 -23.36 -7.61 1.90
CA LEU A 147 -23.80 -6.64 0.89
C LEU A 147 -25.32 -6.47 0.92
N GLN A 148 -26.08 -7.56 0.95
CA GLN A 148 -27.55 -7.52 1.05
C GLN A 148 -27.98 -6.79 2.32
N LYS A 149 -27.39 -7.12 3.47
CA LYS A 149 -27.68 -6.46 4.75
C LYS A 149 -27.43 -4.95 4.70
N LEU A 150 -26.35 -4.51 4.07
CA LEU A 150 -25.99 -3.09 3.98
C LEU A 150 -26.86 -2.32 2.98
N MET A 151 -27.13 -2.90 1.81
CA MET A 151 -27.88 -2.24 0.73
C MET A 151 -29.38 -2.20 1.01
N LEU A 152 -29.95 -3.25 1.59
CA LEU A 152 -31.41 -3.36 1.79
C LEU A 152 -31.91 -2.71 3.08
N HIS A 153 -31.00 -2.33 4.00
CA HIS A 153 -31.41 -1.77 5.28
C HIS A 153 -32.19 -0.45 5.18
N GLY A 154 -31.84 0.41 4.23
CA GLY A 154 -32.53 1.69 4.02
C GLY A 154 -33.95 1.55 3.45
N LEU A 155 -34.31 0.35 2.96
CA LEU A 155 -35.60 0.07 2.34
C LEU A 155 -36.66 -0.43 3.35
N GLY A 156 -36.25 -0.90 4.53
CA GLY A 156 -37.15 -1.55 5.50
C GLY A 156 -37.62 -0.68 6.68
N LEU A 157 -37.11 0.54 6.83
CA LEU A 157 -37.41 1.44 7.96
C LEU A 157 -38.30 2.64 7.60
N ALA A 158 -38.53 2.88 6.31
CA ALA A 158 -39.39 3.97 5.84
C ALA A 158 -40.80 3.44 5.63
N ASP A 159 -41.71 3.82 6.51
CA ASP A 159 -43.16 3.65 6.33
C ASP A 159 -43.61 4.68 5.27
N GLY A 160 -43.47 4.32 3.98
CA GLY A 160 -43.80 5.17 2.83
C GLY A 160 -42.89 4.97 1.61
N PRO A 161 -43.26 5.50 0.42
CA PRO A 161 -42.42 5.42 -0.77
C PRO A 161 -41.05 6.03 -0.46
N GLY A 162 -40.03 5.18 -0.41
CA GLY A 162 -38.70 5.51 0.10
C GLY A 162 -38.18 6.82 -0.49
N ALA A 163 -37.92 7.80 0.38
CA ALA A 163 -37.42 9.10 -0.03
C ALA A 163 -36.10 8.92 -0.81
N TRP A 164 -36.05 9.48 -2.02
CA TRP A 164 -34.83 9.47 -2.81
C TRP A 164 -33.68 10.10 -2.03
N THR A 165 -32.55 9.40 -1.97
CA THR A 165 -31.31 9.91 -1.36
C THR A 165 -30.33 10.30 -2.46
N GLN A 166 -29.58 11.38 -2.22
CA GLN A 166 -28.54 11.86 -3.13
C GLN A 166 -27.17 11.63 -2.52
N ASP A 167 -26.29 10.91 -3.22
CA ASP A 167 -24.89 10.70 -2.82
C ASP A 167 -24.00 10.57 -4.06
N GLY A 168 -22.69 10.70 -3.89
CA GLY A 168 -21.71 10.46 -4.94
C GLY A 168 -21.51 8.95 -5.18
N LEU A 169 -21.71 8.49 -6.41
CA LEU A 169 -21.63 7.07 -6.77
C LEU A 169 -20.35 6.38 -6.26
N PHE A 170 -19.19 7.02 -6.42
CA PHE A 170 -17.91 6.46 -5.95
C PHE A 170 -17.87 6.30 -4.42
N ARG A 171 -18.37 7.30 -3.67
CA ARG A 171 -18.43 7.25 -2.21
C ARG A 171 -19.37 6.13 -1.77
N PHE A 172 -20.57 6.08 -2.36
CA PHE A 172 -21.56 5.06 -2.09
C PHE A 172 -21.02 3.64 -2.33
N SER A 173 -20.51 3.36 -3.54
CA SER A 173 -19.99 2.04 -3.89
C SER A 173 -18.81 1.64 -3.01
N TYR A 174 -17.86 2.55 -2.74
CA TYR A 174 -16.70 2.23 -1.91
C TYR A 174 -17.11 2.01 -0.45
N ASN A 175 -18.02 2.82 0.09
CA ASN A 175 -18.52 2.65 1.45
C ASN A 175 -19.14 1.25 1.64
N ILE A 176 -20.05 0.86 0.73
CA ILE A 176 -20.74 -0.42 0.81
C ILE A 176 -19.75 -1.59 0.72
N VAL A 177 -18.83 -1.58 -0.26
CA VAL A 177 -17.86 -2.67 -0.44
C VAL A 177 -16.87 -2.73 0.74
N PHE A 178 -16.39 -1.58 1.23
CA PHE A 178 -15.49 -1.52 2.38
C PHE A 178 -16.16 -2.10 3.63
N ARG A 179 -17.38 -1.66 3.93
CA ARG A 179 -18.11 -2.11 5.13
C ARG A 179 -18.49 -3.58 5.02
N ALA A 180 -18.92 -4.05 3.84
CA ALA A 180 -19.20 -5.47 3.64
C ALA A 180 -17.96 -6.34 3.85
N GLY A 181 -16.80 -5.88 3.36
CA GLY A 181 -15.51 -6.54 3.58
C GLY A 181 -15.03 -6.48 5.03
N TYR A 182 -15.22 -5.36 5.71
CA TYR A 182 -14.87 -5.22 7.13
C TYR A 182 -15.74 -6.08 8.05
N LEU A 183 -17.02 -6.27 7.69
CA LEU A 183 -17.96 -7.12 8.41
C LEU A 183 -17.76 -8.62 8.14
N LEU A 184 -17.06 -9.02 7.06
CA LEU A 184 -16.63 -10.42 6.87
C LEU A 184 -15.75 -10.89 8.03
N ASP A 185 -15.02 -9.96 8.64
CA ASP A 185 -14.07 -10.24 9.72
C ASP A 185 -14.60 -9.84 11.10
N LYS A 186 -15.79 -9.23 11.16
CA LYS A 186 -16.41 -8.74 12.40
C LYS A 186 -17.90 -9.05 12.43
N GLY A 187 -18.28 -9.93 13.34
CA GLY A 187 -19.65 -10.40 13.57
C GLY A 187 -20.72 -9.32 13.76
N HIS A 188 -21.97 -9.80 13.90
CA HIS A 188 -23.18 -9.20 13.35
C HIS A 188 -23.67 -7.84 13.89
N GLU A 189 -23.09 -7.25 14.93
CA GLU A 189 -23.82 -6.21 15.70
C GLU A 189 -23.03 -4.95 16.10
N TRP A 190 -21.75 -4.79 15.72
CA TRP A 190 -21.06 -3.52 15.97
C TRP A 190 -21.49 -2.43 14.98
N ASP A 191 -21.69 -1.23 15.55
CA ASP A 191 -22.63 -0.21 15.10
C ASP A 191 -22.39 0.22 13.65
N ARG A 192 -23.47 0.30 12.86
CA ARG A 192 -23.39 0.76 11.46
C ARG A 192 -22.70 2.10 11.36
N LEU A 193 -22.92 2.95 12.36
CA LEU A 193 -22.29 4.24 12.56
C LEU A 193 -20.77 4.10 12.69
N GLU A 194 -20.27 3.20 13.53
CA GLU A 194 -18.84 2.96 13.73
C GLU A 194 -18.16 2.49 12.42
N SER A 195 -18.81 1.61 11.66
CA SER A 195 -18.27 1.14 10.37
C SER A 195 -18.23 2.24 9.29
N ASP A 196 -19.16 3.20 9.35
CA ASP A 196 -19.21 4.34 8.43
C ASP A 196 -18.18 5.41 8.80
N GLU A 197 -18.04 5.71 10.09
CA GLU A 197 -16.98 6.58 10.61
C GLU A 197 -15.59 6.02 10.30
N LEU A 198 -15.40 4.70 10.46
CA LEU A 198 -14.15 4.04 10.12
C LEU A 198 -13.84 4.13 8.62
N PHE A 199 -14.86 4.05 7.76
CA PHE A 199 -14.68 4.26 6.32
C PHE A 199 -14.19 5.69 6.02
N VAL A 200 -14.70 6.70 6.71
CA VAL A 200 -14.23 8.09 6.53
C VAL A 200 -12.75 8.22 6.88
N GLU A 201 -12.31 7.65 8.00
CA GLU A 201 -10.89 7.64 8.39
C GLU A 201 -10.04 6.81 7.41
N PHE A 202 -10.56 5.69 6.93
CA PHE A 202 -9.90 4.86 5.92
C PHE A 202 -9.70 5.61 4.60
N ARG A 203 -10.72 6.36 4.15
CA ARG A 203 -10.62 7.20 2.94
C ARG A 203 -9.55 8.28 3.07
N LYS A 204 -9.39 8.89 4.25
CA LYS A 204 -8.28 9.82 4.51
C LYS A 204 -6.93 9.12 4.35
N TYR A 205 -6.80 7.91 4.88
CA TYR A 205 -5.57 7.14 4.78
C TYR A 205 -5.26 6.69 3.34
N ASP A 206 -6.24 6.14 2.60
CA ASP A 206 -6.10 5.72 1.19
C ASP A 206 -5.65 6.87 0.29
N GLN A 207 -6.12 8.09 0.54
CA GLN A 207 -5.68 9.28 -0.22
C GLN A 207 -4.21 9.66 0.02
N LEU A 208 -3.67 9.33 1.20
CA LEU A 208 -2.27 9.57 1.54
C LEU A 208 -1.35 8.44 1.05
N PHE A 209 -1.89 7.23 0.85
CA PHE A 209 -1.14 6.02 0.54
C PHE A 209 -0.13 6.17 -0.62
N PRO A 210 -0.48 6.71 -1.81
CA PRO A 210 0.49 6.82 -2.90
C PRO A 210 1.71 7.66 -2.52
N ARG A 211 1.49 8.72 -1.74
CA ARG A 211 2.56 9.62 -1.29
C ARG A 211 3.36 9.01 -0.15
N LEU A 212 2.72 8.19 0.68
CA LEU A 212 3.37 7.43 1.77
C LEU A 212 4.32 6.39 1.21
N ALA A 213 3.87 5.60 0.22
CA ALA A 213 4.68 4.58 -0.47
C ALA A 213 5.99 5.18 -1.01
N TYR A 214 5.92 6.31 -1.72
CA TYR A 214 7.10 6.99 -2.25
C TYR A 214 7.87 7.83 -1.22
N GLY A 215 7.38 7.98 0.02
CA GLY A 215 8.08 8.71 1.09
C GLY A 215 8.14 10.23 0.90
N VAL A 216 7.19 10.78 0.16
CA VAL A 216 7.16 12.20 -0.26
C VAL A 216 6.06 13.00 0.45
N LEU A 217 5.56 12.49 1.57
CA LEU A 217 4.56 13.17 2.39
C LEU A 217 5.15 14.40 3.09
N PRO A 218 4.51 15.58 2.98
CA PRO A 218 4.83 16.73 3.82
C PRO A 218 4.69 16.41 5.32
N PRO A 219 5.41 17.10 6.22
CA PRO A 219 5.40 16.81 7.66
C PRO A 219 4.00 16.70 8.28
N ARG A 220 3.09 17.63 7.94
CA ARG A 220 1.70 17.61 8.43
C ARG A 220 0.94 16.35 8.00
N GLN A 221 1.08 15.94 6.73
CA GLN A 221 0.41 14.74 6.22
C GLN A 221 1.05 13.46 6.78
N LYS A 222 2.35 13.49 7.09
CA LYS A 222 3.03 12.38 7.78
C LYS A 222 2.49 12.19 9.20
N MET A 223 2.29 13.28 9.95
CA MET A 223 1.67 13.21 11.28
C MET A 223 0.25 12.64 11.21
N GLU A 224 -0.54 13.05 10.22
CA GLU A 224 -1.90 12.52 10.01
C GLU A 224 -1.88 11.04 9.63
N ALA A 225 -0.97 10.61 8.75
CA ALA A 225 -0.80 9.20 8.40
C ALA A 225 -0.46 8.34 9.64
N GLU A 226 0.45 8.81 10.50
CA GLU A 226 0.82 8.11 11.74
C GLU A 226 -0.31 8.13 12.80
N ARG A 227 -1.16 9.17 12.80
CA ARG A 227 -2.38 9.17 13.63
C ARG A 227 -3.37 8.11 13.14
N LEU A 228 -3.59 8.03 11.82
CA LEU A 228 -4.50 7.08 11.18
C LEU A 228 -4.03 5.63 11.36
N LYS A 229 -2.73 5.34 11.17
CA LYS A 229 -2.15 4.01 11.43
C LYS A 229 -2.43 3.54 12.85
N ARG A 230 -2.14 4.40 13.84
CA ARG A 230 -2.41 4.09 15.26
C ARG A 230 -3.90 3.86 15.55
N LEU A 231 -4.79 4.59 14.87
CA LEU A 231 -6.22 4.34 14.95
C LEU A 231 -6.55 2.94 14.42
N PHE A 232 -6.05 2.57 13.23
CA PHE A 232 -6.31 1.25 12.65
C PHE A 232 -5.71 0.11 13.46
N TRP A 233 -4.49 0.25 13.99
CA TRP A 233 -3.89 -0.73 14.91
C TRP A 233 -4.80 -0.96 16.13
N LYS A 234 -5.36 0.10 16.70
CA LYS A 234 -6.27 0.01 17.86
C LYS A 234 -7.63 -0.59 17.51
N VAL A 235 -8.17 -0.31 16.32
CA VAL A 235 -9.49 -0.79 15.89
C VAL A 235 -9.45 -2.24 15.43
N LEU A 236 -8.34 -2.65 14.82
CA LEU A 236 -8.10 -4.01 14.31
C LEU A 236 -7.35 -4.91 15.31
N SER A 237 -7.10 -4.42 16.53
CA SER A 237 -6.31 -5.14 17.53
C SER A 237 -6.87 -6.51 17.87
N VAL A 238 -5.98 -7.40 18.29
CA VAL A 238 -6.24 -8.81 18.57
C VAL A 238 -7.31 -8.98 19.64
N GLU A 239 -7.23 -8.22 20.72
CA GLU A 239 -8.17 -8.24 21.85
C GLU A 239 -9.60 -7.88 21.44
N LYS A 240 -9.76 -6.89 20.55
CA LYS A 240 -11.09 -6.48 20.05
C LYS A 240 -11.68 -7.48 19.07
N VAL A 241 -10.86 -8.32 18.45
CA VAL A 241 -11.30 -9.32 17.48
C VAL A 241 -11.53 -10.68 18.14
N GLN A 242 -10.80 -11.05 19.19
CA GLN A 242 -11.01 -12.31 19.93
C GLN A 242 -12.36 -12.38 20.65
N LYS A 243 -12.93 -11.24 21.06
CA LYS A 243 -14.28 -11.18 21.66
C LYS A 243 -15.42 -11.43 20.65
N LYS A 244 -15.13 -11.91 19.43
CA LYS A 244 -16.10 -11.92 18.33
C LYS A 244 -16.21 -13.32 17.74
N GLU A 245 -17.42 -13.89 17.80
CA GLU A 245 -17.71 -15.30 17.52
C GLU A 245 -17.56 -15.71 16.03
N ASN A 246 -17.45 -14.76 15.10
CA ASN A 246 -17.47 -15.02 13.64
C ASN A 246 -16.30 -14.36 12.88
N ALA A 247 -15.06 -14.50 13.35
CA ALA A 247 -13.90 -14.08 12.57
C ALA A 247 -13.65 -15.05 11.38
N SER A 248 -13.32 -14.54 10.19
CA SER A 248 -13.07 -15.39 9.04
C SER A 248 -11.91 -16.37 9.31
N GLY A 249 -12.04 -17.61 8.84
CA GLY A 249 -10.98 -18.61 8.98
C GLY A 249 -9.65 -18.15 8.37
N TRP A 250 -9.70 -17.33 7.33
CA TRP A 250 -8.51 -16.72 6.71
C TRP A 250 -7.73 -15.85 7.70
N VAL A 251 -8.42 -14.97 8.42
CA VAL A 251 -7.80 -14.04 9.36
C VAL A 251 -7.35 -14.74 10.65
N THR A 252 -8.09 -15.77 11.08
CA THR A 252 -7.76 -16.55 12.27
C THR A 252 -6.53 -17.44 12.05
N ASP A 253 -6.47 -18.17 10.93
CA ASP A 253 -5.31 -19.03 10.61
C ASP A 253 -4.01 -18.21 10.48
N GLN A 254 -4.08 -17.07 9.78
CA GLN A 254 -2.94 -16.18 9.62
C GLN A 254 -2.43 -15.61 10.94
N ARG A 255 -3.30 -15.46 11.93
CA ARG A 255 -2.93 -14.99 13.27
C ARG A 255 -2.27 -16.12 14.05
N GLN A 256 -2.93 -17.26 14.16
CA GLN A 256 -2.46 -18.39 14.97
C GLN A 256 -1.03 -18.77 14.57
N GLU A 257 -0.76 -18.84 13.26
CA GLU A 257 0.55 -19.21 12.77
C GLU A 257 1.65 -18.17 13.07
N ARG A 258 1.29 -16.89 13.24
CA ARG A 258 2.23 -15.84 13.67
C ARG A 258 2.42 -15.81 15.18
N GLU A 259 1.36 -16.09 15.95
CA GLU A 259 1.42 -16.28 17.39
C GLU A 259 2.31 -17.50 17.75
N ASP A 260 2.13 -18.62 17.06
CA ASP A 260 2.91 -19.86 17.26
C ASP A 260 4.41 -19.65 16.97
N ARG A 261 4.74 -18.71 16.08
CA ARG A 261 6.13 -18.32 15.76
C ARG A 261 6.70 -17.27 16.70
N GLY A 262 5.96 -16.87 17.74
CA GLY A 262 6.42 -15.94 18.77
C GLY A 262 6.38 -14.46 18.37
N MET A 263 5.55 -14.08 17.40
CA MET A 263 5.37 -12.66 17.05
C MET A 263 4.76 -11.88 18.22
N GLU A 264 5.34 -10.73 18.54
CA GLU A 264 4.83 -9.85 19.59
C GLU A 264 3.40 -9.37 19.27
N GLN A 265 2.57 -9.22 20.30
CA GLN A 265 1.19 -8.75 20.17
C GLN A 265 1.07 -7.43 19.41
N SER A 266 1.97 -6.48 19.69
CA SER A 266 1.98 -5.17 19.04
C SER A 266 2.27 -5.26 17.53
N MET A 267 2.87 -6.36 17.07
CA MET A 267 3.16 -6.65 15.66
C MET A 267 2.02 -7.40 14.99
N LEU A 268 1.32 -8.29 15.70
CA LEU A 268 0.09 -8.94 15.26
C LEU A 268 -1.02 -7.93 14.98
N ASP A 269 -1.14 -6.89 15.81
CA ASP A 269 -2.09 -5.79 15.63
C ASP A 269 -1.83 -5.00 14.34
N ARG A 270 -0.56 -4.83 13.96
CA ARG A 270 -0.15 -4.12 12.74
C ARG A 270 -0.31 -4.99 11.48
N CYS A 271 -0.12 -6.30 11.62
CA CYS A 271 -0.30 -7.25 10.52
C CYS A 271 -1.72 -7.21 9.95
N LYS A 272 -2.73 -6.97 10.80
CA LYS A 272 -4.13 -6.89 10.36
C LYS A 272 -4.43 -5.64 9.53
N GLU A 273 -3.80 -4.52 9.83
CA GLU A 273 -3.92 -3.34 8.96
C GLU A 273 -3.40 -3.67 7.55
N PHE A 274 -2.27 -4.37 7.46
CA PHE A 274 -1.71 -4.81 6.19
C PHE A 274 -2.65 -5.75 5.40
N THR A 275 -3.24 -6.77 6.03
CA THR A 275 -4.11 -7.72 5.31
C THR A 275 -5.44 -7.11 4.87
N HIS A 276 -6.03 -6.21 5.66
CA HIS A 276 -7.31 -5.56 5.34
C HIS A 276 -7.18 -4.39 4.37
N ILE A 277 -6.21 -3.51 4.57
CA ILE A 277 -6.02 -2.30 3.76
C ILE A 277 -5.19 -2.61 2.51
N GLY A 278 -4.20 -3.49 2.62
CA GLY A 278 -3.31 -3.87 1.51
C GLY A 278 -4.03 -4.58 0.36
N HIS A 279 -5.02 -5.44 0.64
CA HIS A 279 -5.78 -6.12 -0.41
C HIS A 279 -6.80 -5.21 -1.12
N SER A 280 -7.35 -4.19 -0.45
CA SER A 280 -8.18 -3.17 -1.11
C SER A 280 -7.38 -2.27 -2.07
N GLY A 281 -6.09 -2.08 -1.82
CA GLY A 281 -5.18 -1.29 -2.66
C GLY A 281 -4.68 -2.02 -3.90
N HIS A 282 -4.61 -3.36 -3.86
CA HIS A 282 -4.03 -4.17 -4.94
C HIS A 282 -4.84 -4.17 -6.26
N ARG A 283 -6.07 -3.64 -6.28
CA ARG A 283 -6.91 -3.50 -7.50
C ARG A 283 -6.83 -2.14 -8.19
N LYS A 284 -6.06 -1.18 -7.68
CA LYS A 284 -5.66 -0.03 -8.50
C LYS A 284 -4.36 -0.40 -9.16
N GLY A 285 -4.44 -0.86 -10.41
CA GLY A 285 -3.29 -0.95 -11.29
C GLY A 285 -2.61 0.41 -11.33
N ALA A 286 -1.50 0.52 -10.61
CA ALA A 286 -0.58 1.63 -10.65
C ALA A 286 0.73 1.16 -10.03
N LEU A 287 1.60 0.70 -10.93
CA LEU A 287 3.06 0.49 -10.79
C LEU A 287 3.48 -0.84 -10.16
#